data_AF-A0A1V5HK56-F1
#
_entry.id   AF-A0A1V5HK56-F1
#
_cell.length_a   1.000
_cell.length_b   1.000
_cell.length_c   1.000
_cell.angle_alpha   90.00
_cell.angle_beta   90.00
_cell.angle_gamma   90.00
#
_symmetry.space_group_name_H-M   'P 1'
#
loop_
_entity.id
_entity.type
_entity.pdbx_description
1 polymer ?
#
loop_
_entity_poly.entity_id
_entity_poly.type
_entity_poly.pdbx_seq_one_letter_code
_entity_poly.pdbx_strand_id
1 'polypeptide(L)'
;MKESGKADSALKLYQRFTLALLFPPLMSFFSGVVALFNTDYAQGLALNAMVYSGDQIKNRSGYIAFVLVVGLALVGLGVLLTLRAAKGKLYAVILGLAAYLADFIFGFIVYSSSFGNAFIIRIICHGIFLILMGAALFFYFFASKRLKEEKMPPKN
;
A
#
# COMPACT_ATOMS: atom_id res chain seq x y z
N MET A 1 2.15 -7.97 -37.02
CA MET A 1 2.19 -6.68 -36.27
C MET A 1 1.15 -6.55 -35.13
N LYS A 2 0.40 -7.59 -34.71
CA LYS A 2 -0.66 -7.44 -33.67
C LYS A 2 -0.28 -7.88 -32.25
N GLU A 3 0.85 -8.56 -32.05
CA GLU A 3 1.20 -9.14 -30.75
C GLU A 3 1.96 -8.16 -29.83
N SER A 4 2.82 -7.30 -30.37
CA SER A 4 3.58 -6.32 -29.57
C SER A 4 2.71 -5.31 -28.83
N GLY A 5 1.60 -4.89 -29.44
CA GLY A 5 0.65 -4.00 -28.80
C GLY A 5 -0.04 -4.61 -27.56
N LYS A 6 -0.16 -5.94 -27.48
CA LYS A 6 -0.78 -6.62 -26.34
C LYS A 6 0.15 -6.69 -25.13
N ALA A 7 1.45 -6.94 -25.34
CA ALA A 7 2.43 -6.96 -24.26
C ALA A 7 2.67 -5.56 -23.68
N ASP A 8 2.79 -4.54 -24.54
CA ASP A 8 2.92 -3.14 -24.12
C ASP A 8 1.71 -2.67 -23.29
N SER A 9 0.51 -3.05 -23.69
CA SER A 9 -0.71 -2.73 -22.95
C SER A 9 -0.74 -3.41 -21.58
N ALA A 10 -0.31 -4.68 -21.50
CA ALA A 10 -0.23 -5.41 -20.24
C ALA A 10 0.82 -4.80 -19.28
N LEU A 11 1.96 -4.36 -19.82
CA LEU A 11 3.02 -3.71 -19.04
C LEU A 11 2.55 -2.35 -18.49
N LYS A 12 1.91 -1.52 -19.32
CA LYS A 12 1.33 -0.24 -18.88
C LYS A 12 0.27 -0.44 -17.80
N LEU A 13 -0.58 -1.47 -17.95
CA LEU A 13 -1.58 -1.80 -16.95
C LEU A 13 -0.93 -2.21 -15.63
N TYR A 14 0.05 -3.11 -15.66
CA TYR A 14 0.83 -3.48 -14.48
C TYR A 14 1.44 -2.27 -13.77
N GLN A 15 2.13 -1.39 -14.50
CA GLN A 15 2.77 -0.19 -13.94
C GLN A 15 1.77 0.76 -13.26
N ARG A 16 0.52 0.83 -13.74
CA ARG A 16 -0.54 1.59 -13.06
C ARG A 16 -0.90 0.94 -11.72
N PHE A 17 -1.03 -0.39 -11.69
CA PHE A 17 -1.36 -1.10 -10.46
C PHE A 17 -0.20 -1.11 -9.44
N THR A 18 1.06 -0.91 -9.83
CA THR A 18 2.16 -0.79 -8.84
C THR A 18 2.07 0.48 -7.98
N LEU A 19 1.26 1.48 -8.38
CA LEU A 19 0.93 2.63 -7.54
C LEU A 19 0.14 2.22 -6.29
N ALA A 20 -0.52 1.05 -6.30
CA ALA A 20 -1.21 0.52 -5.13
C ALA A 20 -0.31 0.36 -3.89
N LEU A 21 1.00 0.16 -4.10
CA LEU A 21 1.99 0.07 -3.04
C LEU A 21 2.23 1.41 -2.32
N LEU A 22 1.91 2.54 -2.95
CA LEU A 22 2.12 3.88 -2.42
C LEU A 22 0.90 4.42 -1.66
N PHE A 23 -0.31 3.96 -1.99
CA PHE A 23 -1.52 4.51 -1.36
C PHE A 23 -1.60 4.28 0.15
N PRO A 24 -1.29 3.10 0.72
CA PRO A 24 -1.34 2.91 2.17
C PRO A 24 -0.42 3.85 2.95
N PRO A 25 0.89 4.00 2.61
CA PRO A 25 1.74 4.93 3.37
C PRO A 25 1.31 6.40 3.19
N LEU A 26 0.79 6.81 2.03
CA LEU A 26 0.23 8.16 1.85
C LEU A 26 -1.01 8.38 2.71
N MET A 27 -1.98 7.47 2.65
CA MET A 27 -3.19 7.53 3.47
C MET A 27 -2.85 7.56 4.96
N SER A 28 -1.88 6.75 5.37
CA SER A 28 -1.37 6.73 6.75
C SER A 28 -0.73 8.05 7.17
N PHE A 29 0.06 8.67 6.30
CA PHE A 29 0.67 9.95 6.57
C PHE A 29 -0.38 11.06 6.72
N PHE A 30 -1.30 11.17 5.75
CA PHE A 30 -2.33 12.21 5.78
C PHE A 30 -3.32 12.04 6.95
N SER A 31 -3.73 10.82 7.26
CA SER A 31 -4.56 10.56 8.45
C SER A 31 -3.83 10.93 9.75
N GLY A 32 -2.53 10.62 9.87
CA GLY A 32 -1.70 11.08 10.98
C GLY A 32 -1.61 12.61 11.08
N VAL A 33 -1.48 13.31 9.95
CA VAL A 33 -1.48 14.78 9.91
C VAL A 33 -2.84 15.34 10.33
N VAL A 34 -3.96 14.78 9.86
CA VAL A 34 -5.30 15.22 10.25
C VAL A 34 -5.53 14.98 11.75
N ALA A 35 -5.02 13.87 12.29
CA ALA A 35 -5.10 13.55 13.72
C ALA A 35 -4.35 14.53 14.63
N LEU A 36 -3.43 15.34 14.11
CA LEU A 36 -2.83 16.47 14.84
C LEU A 36 -3.83 17.58 15.16
N PHE A 37 -4.91 17.67 14.39
CA PHE A 37 -5.92 18.73 14.48
C PHE A 37 -7.28 18.22 14.95
N ASN A 38 -7.59 16.93 14.77
CA ASN A 38 -8.85 16.30 15.17
C ASN A 38 -8.60 14.87 15.69
N THR A 39 -8.51 14.73 17.01
CA THR A 39 -8.04 13.50 17.65
C THR A 39 -8.98 12.31 17.46
N ASP A 40 -10.28 12.47 17.66
CA ASP A 40 -11.14 11.28 17.89
C ASP A 40 -11.50 10.52 16.60
N TYR A 41 -11.65 11.23 15.47
CA TYR A 41 -12.05 10.60 14.20
C TYR A 41 -10.86 10.22 13.32
N ALA A 42 -9.80 11.03 13.29
CA ALA A 42 -8.66 10.78 12.43
C ALA A 42 -7.70 9.70 12.99
N GLN A 43 -7.72 9.46 14.31
CA GLN A 43 -6.99 8.35 14.94
C GLN A 43 -7.51 6.98 14.49
N GLY A 44 -8.83 6.83 14.25
CA GLY A 44 -9.42 5.59 13.76
C GLY A 44 -9.13 5.28 12.29
N LEU A 45 -8.75 6.30 11.50
CA LEU A 45 -8.44 6.20 10.07
C LEU A 45 -6.93 6.07 9.79
N ALA A 46 -6.09 6.29 10.80
CA ALA A 46 -4.65 6.14 10.70
C ALA A 46 -4.26 4.67 10.48
N LEU A 47 -3.71 4.38 9.29
CA LEU A 47 -3.35 3.01 8.92
C LEU A 47 -2.19 2.48 9.77
N ASN A 48 -1.24 3.34 10.17
CA ASN A 48 -0.09 3.09 11.05
C ASN A 48 -0.42 2.81 12.52
N ALA A 49 -1.32 1.88 12.75
CA ALA A 49 -1.72 1.39 14.06
C ALA A 49 -0.53 0.90 14.90
N MET A 50 0.52 0.33 14.26
CA MET A 50 1.67 -0.28 14.95
C MET A 50 2.42 0.62 15.92
N VAL A 51 2.19 1.94 15.91
CA VAL A 51 3.01 2.86 16.70
C VAL A 51 2.22 3.74 17.67
N TYR A 52 0.92 3.50 17.77
CA TYR A 52 0.09 4.12 18.80
C TYR A 52 0.08 3.27 20.07
N SER A 53 1.07 3.46 20.92
CA SER A 53 0.89 3.19 22.36
C SER A 53 0.31 4.44 23.01
N GLY A 54 -0.75 4.29 23.81
CA GLY A 54 -1.54 5.39 24.37
C GLY A 54 -0.74 6.43 25.19
N ASP A 55 0.51 6.13 25.57
CA ASP A 55 1.38 7.07 26.28
C ASP A 55 2.07 8.11 25.38
N GLN A 56 2.25 7.86 24.08
CA GLN A 56 2.86 8.86 23.18
C GLN A 56 1.93 10.05 22.87
N ILE A 57 0.62 9.88 23.08
CA ILE A 57 -0.41 10.92 22.88
C ILE A 57 -0.29 12.03 23.95
N LYS A 58 0.26 11.71 25.13
CA LYS A 58 0.49 12.71 26.19
C LYS A 58 1.59 13.71 25.83
N ASN A 59 2.44 13.39 24.84
CA ASN A 59 3.51 14.27 24.37
C ASN A 59 3.28 14.71 22.91
N ARG A 60 2.57 15.83 22.75
CA ARG A 60 2.21 16.41 21.44
C ARG A 60 3.40 16.63 20.51
N SER A 61 4.57 17.02 21.05
CA SER A 61 5.77 17.24 20.23
C SER A 61 6.40 15.93 19.75
N GLY A 62 6.41 14.90 20.60
CA GLY A 62 6.82 13.55 20.23
C GLY A 62 5.92 12.96 19.13
N TYR A 63 4.61 13.19 19.24
CA TYR A 63 3.64 12.76 18.24
C TYR A 63 3.81 13.46 16.88
N ILE A 64 4.04 14.78 16.87
CA ILE A 64 4.35 15.54 15.63
C ILE A 64 5.62 14.99 14.98
N ALA A 65 6.70 14.83 15.75
CA ALA A 65 7.97 14.31 15.25
C ALA A 65 7.80 12.90 14.69
N PHE A 66 7.00 12.06 15.35
CA PHE A 66 6.70 10.72 14.89
C PHE A 66 5.95 10.71 13.56
N VAL A 67 4.83 11.44 13.44
CA VAL A 67 4.03 11.54 12.21
C VAL A 67 4.88 12.04 11.04
N LEU A 68 5.70 13.07 11.26
CA LEU A 68 6.55 13.64 10.22
C LEU A 68 7.70 12.70 9.85
N VAL A 69 8.51 12.26 10.80
CA VAL A 69 9.72 11.48 10.51
C VAL A 69 9.37 10.08 10.03
N VAL A 70 8.56 9.34 10.79
CA VAL A 70 8.23 7.95 10.45
C VAL A 70 7.25 7.90 9.30
N GLY A 71 6.27 8.81 9.25
CA GLY A 71 5.34 8.88 8.13
C GLY A 71 6.04 9.21 6.80
N LEU A 72 6.95 10.19 6.77
CA LEU A 72 7.73 10.48 5.56
C LEU A 72 8.68 9.32 5.18
N ALA A 73 9.27 8.64 6.16
CA ALA A 73 10.11 7.47 5.90
C ALA A 73 9.30 6.33 5.25
N LEU A 74 8.08 6.07 5.74
CA LEU A 74 7.17 5.07 5.15
C LEU A 74 6.71 5.46 3.74
N VAL A 75 6.40 6.74 3.51
CA VAL A 75 6.10 7.26 2.16
C VAL A 75 7.30 7.08 1.24
N GLY A 76 8.51 7.42 1.69
CA GLY A 76 9.75 7.22 0.94
C GLY A 76 10.00 5.75 0.57
N LEU A 77 9.76 4.84 1.53
CA LEU A 77 9.82 3.39 1.28
C LEU A 77 8.77 2.95 0.26
N GLY A 78 7.54 3.44 0.37
CA GLY A 78 6.46 3.20 -0.60
C GLY A 78 6.84 3.64 -2.01
N VAL A 79 7.40 4.85 -2.16
CA VAL A 79 7.91 5.35 -3.44
C VAL A 79 9.01 4.44 -3.99
N LEU A 80 9.97 4.05 -3.16
CA LEU A 80 11.06 3.16 -3.57
C LEU A 80 10.54 1.80 -4.05
N LEU A 81 9.60 1.20 -3.32
CA LEU A 81 8.98 -0.08 -3.68
C LEU A 81 8.15 0.04 -4.96
N THR A 82 7.35 1.09 -5.12
CA THR A 82 6.59 1.37 -6.35
C THR A 82 7.52 1.52 -7.55
N LEU A 83 8.62 2.26 -7.43
CA LEU A 83 9.59 2.44 -8.53
C LEU A 83 10.30 1.13 -8.89
N ARG A 84 10.67 0.32 -7.89
CA ARG A 84 11.28 -1.00 -8.13
C ARG A 84 10.27 -1.96 -8.77
N ALA A 85 9.03 -1.96 -8.30
CA ALA A 85 7.94 -2.74 -8.89
C ALA A 85 7.68 -2.31 -10.34
N ALA A 86 7.56 -1.02 -10.64
CA ALA A 86 7.36 -0.51 -12.00
C ALA A 86 8.47 -0.95 -12.99
N LYS A 87 9.67 -1.24 -12.49
CA LYS A 87 10.81 -1.84 -13.23
C LYS A 87 10.75 -3.38 -13.34
N GLY A 88 9.63 -3.99 -12.99
CA GLY A 88 9.40 -5.44 -13.03
C GLY A 88 10.07 -6.22 -11.91
N LYS A 89 10.40 -5.61 -10.76
CA LYS A 89 10.99 -6.33 -9.63
C LYS A 89 9.90 -6.91 -8.73
N LEU A 90 9.67 -8.22 -8.84
CA LEU A 90 8.66 -8.94 -8.04
C LEU A 90 8.84 -8.78 -6.53
N TYR A 91 10.08 -8.82 -6.04
CA TYR A 91 10.35 -8.69 -4.60
C TYR A 91 9.75 -7.40 -4.03
N ALA A 92 9.69 -6.31 -4.81
CA ALA A 92 9.15 -5.05 -4.34
C ALA A 92 7.62 -5.11 -4.14
N VAL A 93 6.92 -5.86 -5.02
CA VAL A 93 5.48 -6.13 -4.88
C VAL A 93 5.24 -7.02 -3.66
N ILE A 94 6.05 -8.07 -3.46
CA ILE A 94 5.92 -8.99 -2.32
C ILE A 94 6.19 -8.26 -1.00
N LEU A 95 7.27 -7.48 -0.91
CA LEU A 95 7.60 -6.71 0.30
C LEU A 95 6.51 -5.69 0.64
N GLY A 96 5.99 -4.98 -0.37
CA GLY A 96 4.91 -4.03 -0.15
C GLY A 96 3.62 -4.71 0.31
N LEU A 97 3.26 -5.85 -0.28
CA LEU A 97 2.12 -6.65 0.14
C LEU A 97 2.29 -7.20 1.56
N ALA A 98 3.48 -7.69 1.91
CA ALA A 98 3.78 -8.22 3.23
C ALA A 98 3.73 -7.13 4.31
N ALA A 99 4.33 -5.96 4.04
CA ALA A 99 4.28 -4.81 4.94
C ALA A 99 2.83 -4.36 5.17
N TYR A 100 2.04 -4.33 4.10
CA TYR A 100 0.64 -3.94 4.17
C TYR A 100 -0.24 -4.98 4.90
N LEU A 101 -0.02 -6.27 4.67
CA LEU A 101 -0.70 -7.34 5.41
C LEU A 101 -0.36 -7.31 6.90
N ALA A 102 0.89 -7.06 7.26
CA ALA A 102 1.31 -6.93 8.65
C ALA A 102 0.57 -5.76 9.34
N ASP A 103 0.48 -4.62 8.66
CA ASP A 103 -0.26 -3.45 9.15
C ASP A 103 -1.77 -3.73 9.29
N PHE A 104 -2.36 -4.39 8.29
CA PHE A 104 -3.77 -4.80 8.33
C PHE A 104 -4.07 -5.74 9.50
N ILE A 105 -3.26 -6.79 9.68
CA ILE A 105 -3.44 -7.78 10.76
C ILE A 105 -3.29 -7.09 12.13
N PHE A 106 -2.27 -6.25 12.29
CA PHE A 106 -2.07 -5.51 13.53
C PHE A 106 -3.25 -4.57 13.82
N GLY A 107 -3.68 -3.81 12.81
CA GLY A 107 -4.85 -2.94 12.89
C GLY A 107 -6.11 -3.68 13.27
N PHE A 108 -6.33 -4.84 12.68
CA PHE A 108 -7.48 -5.70 12.95
C PHE A 108 -7.45 -6.25 14.39
N ILE A 109 -6.32 -6.77 14.85
CA ILE A 109 -6.19 -7.36 16.19
C ILE A 109 -6.30 -6.27 17.28
N VAL A 110 -5.60 -5.15 17.12
CA VAL A 110 -5.48 -4.13 18.17
C VAL A 110 -6.70 -3.21 18.26
N TYR A 111 -7.40 -2.96 17.15
CA TYR A 111 -8.48 -1.95 17.09
C TYR A 111 -9.88 -2.53 16.89
N SER A 112 -10.03 -3.85 16.75
CA SER A 112 -11.33 -4.51 16.59
C SER A 112 -12.28 -4.33 17.78
N SER A 113 -11.76 -4.00 18.96
CA SER A 113 -12.56 -3.88 20.18
C SER A 113 -12.89 -2.45 20.59
N SER A 114 -12.39 -1.39 19.92
CA SER A 114 -12.36 -0.04 20.52
C SER A 114 -12.92 1.14 19.71
N PHE A 115 -13.33 0.98 18.42
CA PHE A 115 -13.56 2.16 17.55
C PHE A 115 -14.86 2.19 16.70
N GLY A 116 -15.84 1.31 16.94
CA GLY A 116 -17.18 1.41 16.33
C GLY A 116 -17.17 1.64 14.81
N ASN A 117 -17.81 2.72 14.32
CA ASN A 117 -17.92 3.02 12.89
C ASN A 117 -16.56 3.28 12.19
N ALA A 118 -15.55 3.80 12.89
CA ALA A 118 -14.23 4.01 12.30
C ALA A 118 -13.52 2.68 11.96
N PHE A 119 -13.81 1.62 12.72
CA PHE A 119 -13.34 0.27 12.43
C PHE A 119 -13.92 -0.28 11.12
N ILE A 120 -15.21 -0.02 10.85
CA ILE A 120 -15.86 -0.43 9.58
C ILE A 120 -15.22 0.26 8.39
N ILE A 121 -15.04 1.59 8.46
CA ILE A 121 -14.38 2.36 7.39
C ILE A 121 -12.96 1.85 7.17
N ARG A 122 -12.22 1.58 8.26
CA ARG A 122 -10.89 0.98 8.19
C ARG A 122 -10.88 -0.35 7.44
N ILE A 123 -11.79 -1.28 7.76
CA ILE A 123 -11.90 -2.57 7.05
C ILE A 123 -12.17 -2.36 5.57
N ILE A 124 -13.10 -1.48 5.21
CA ILE A 124 -13.46 -1.20 3.81
C ILE A 124 -12.25 -0.66 3.05
N CYS A 125 -11.58 0.36 3.58
CA CYS A 125 -10.36 0.91 2.97
C CYS A 125 -9.29 -0.18 2.80
N HIS A 126 -9.11 -1.03 3.83
CA HIS A 126 -8.11 -2.06 3.73
C HIS A 126 -8.44 -3.14 2.71
N GLY A 127 -9.71 -3.54 2.61
CA GLY A 127 -10.21 -4.47 1.60
C GLY A 127 -9.97 -3.95 0.19
N ILE A 128 -10.23 -2.66 -0.06
CA ILE A 128 -9.96 -2.02 -1.36
C ILE A 128 -8.46 -2.10 -1.68
N PHE A 129 -7.57 -1.76 -0.75
CA PHE A 129 -6.12 -1.85 -0.99
C PHE A 129 -5.62 -3.28 -1.15
N LEU A 130 -6.18 -4.25 -0.42
CA LEU A 130 -5.87 -5.68 -0.63
C LEU A 130 -6.22 -6.11 -2.05
N ILE A 131 -7.40 -5.71 -2.55
CA ILE A 131 -7.82 -5.99 -3.93
C ILE A 131 -6.87 -5.32 -4.93
N LEU A 132 -6.49 -4.05 -4.71
CA LEU A 132 -5.58 -3.34 -5.59
C LEU A 132 -4.15 -3.92 -5.60
N MET A 133 -3.62 -4.31 -4.45
CA MET A 133 -2.30 -4.96 -4.35
C MET A 133 -2.33 -6.37 -4.93
N GLY A 134 -3.41 -7.13 -4.69
CA GLY A 134 -3.63 -8.43 -5.33
C GLY A 134 -3.70 -8.31 -6.85
N ALA A 135 -4.37 -7.27 -7.36
CA ALA A 135 -4.38 -6.96 -8.79
C ALA A 135 -2.98 -6.62 -9.31
N ALA A 136 -2.16 -5.87 -8.57
CA ALA A 136 -0.77 -5.57 -8.95
C ALA A 136 0.06 -6.86 -9.09
N LEU A 137 -0.12 -7.83 -8.18
CA LEU A 137 0.53 -9.13 -8.26
C LEU A 137 0.01 -9.96 -9.44
N PHE A 138 -1.30 -10.00 -9.66
CA PHE A 138 -1.91 -10.68 -10.80
C PHE A 138 -1.39 -10.12 -12.13
N PHE A 139 -1.41 -8.79 -12.30
CA PHE A 139 -0.95 -8.14 -13.52
C PHE A 139 0.56 -8.26 -13.74
N TYR A 140 1.36 -8.40 -12.67
CA TYR A 140 2.78 -8.75 -12.80
C TYR A 140 2.96 -10.08 -13.55
N PHE A 141 2.28 -11.13 -13.09
CA PHE A 141 2.38 -12.45 -13.71
C PHE A 141 1.78 -12.47 -15.12
N PHE A 142 0.66 -11.76 -15.32
CA PHE A 142 0.04 -11.61 -16.63
C PHE A 142 0.98 -10.92 -17.65
N ALA A 143 1.57 -9.78 -17.28
CA ALA A 143 2.54 -9.08 -18.12
C ALA A 143 3.79 -9.92 -18.38
N SER A 144 4.30 -10.60 -17.35
CA SER A 144 5.46 -11.51 -17.48
C SER A 144 5.19 -12.67 -18.43
N LYS A 145 3.97 -13.24 -18.42
CA LYS A 145 3.56 -14.30 -19.34
C LYS A 145 3.50 -13.78 -20.79
N ARG A 146 2.87 -12.63 -21.01
CA ARG A 146 2.75 -12.00 -22.34
C ARG A 146 4.11 -11.67 -22.97
N LEU A 147 5.03 -11.13 -22.17
CA LEU A 147 6.39 -10.84 -22.62
C LEU A 147 7.19 -12.10 -22.98
N LYS A 148 6.89 -13.25 -22.36
CA LYS A 148 7.50 -14.54 -22.74
C LYS A 148 6.90 -15.07 -24.03
N GLU A 149 5.58 -15.00 -24.20
CA GLU A 149 4.88 -15.45 -25.40
C GLU A 149 5.38 -14.69 -26.65
N GLU A 150 5.55 -13.37 -26.56
CA GLU A 150 6.03 -12.55 -27.68
C GLU A 150 7.49 -12.83 -28.07
N LYS A 151 8.31 -13.30 -27.11
CA LYS A 151 9.73 -13.64 -27.33
C LYS A 151 9.93 -15.05 -27.86
N MET A 152 8.91 -15.90 -27.87
CA MET A 152 9.01 -17.24 -28.46
C MET A 152 8.83 -17.16 -29.98
N PRO A 153 9.64 -17.90 -30.77
CA PRO A 153 9.41 -18.01 -32.20
C PRO A 153 8.01 -18.63 -32.46
N PRO A 154 7.33 -18.26 -33.56
CA PRO A 154 6.04 -18.84 -33.90
C PRO A 154 6.18 -20.37 -33.94
N LYS A 155 5.31 -21.07 -33.22
CA LYS A 155 5.21 -22.53 -33.33
C LYS A 155 4.65 -22.83 -34.72
N ASN A 156 5.52 -23.32 -35.60
CA ASN A 156 5.17 -23.92 -36.89
C ASN A 156 4.41 -25.23 -36.67
#